data_AF-A0A973JAP3-F1
#
_entry.id   AF-A0A973JAP3-F1
#
_cell.length_a   1.000
_cell.length_b   1.000
_cell.length_c   1.000
_cell.angle_alpha   90.00
_cell.angle_beta   90.00
_cell.angle_gamma   90.00
#
_symmetry.space_group_name_H-M   'P 1'
#
loop_
_entity.id
_entity.type
_entity.pdbx_description
1 polymer ?
#
loop_
_entity_poly.entity_id
_entity_poly.type
_entity_poly.pdbx_seq_one_letter_code
_entity_poly.pdbx_strand_id
1 'polypeptide(L)'
;MKKTPLYEKHVALNAKIIDFGGWAMPVQYTNVIDEHRTTRNAAALFDICHMGEIVVKGPQAFDLLQYALTRNLQNQKNGQIKLSALLTDDGGIIDDLTVYKVASDFYVLVTNATTCEKDWQRICALREDKGFESTVENVTEKVGKLDLQGPSAQAILSTLTGYDLNNIRYYHFVEVRAANHSSIISRSG
;
A
#
# COMPACT_ATOMS: atom_id res chain seq x y z
N MET A 1 -1.17 -1.26 -21.44
CA MET A 1 -1.18 -1.60 -20.00
C MET A 1 0.18 -1.29 -19.40
N LYS A 2 0.21 -0.69 -18.21
CA LYS A 2 1.42 -0.55 -17.36
C LYS A 2 1.88 -1.94 -16.90
N LYS A 3 3.16 -2.09 -16.57
CA LYS A 3 3.75 -3.35 -16.13
C LYS A 3 4.38 -3.18 -14.76
N THR A 4 4.18 -4.13 -13.86
CA THR A 4 4.91 -4.16 -12.59
C THR A 4 6.37 -4.55 -12.82
N PRO A 5 7.28 -4.28 -11.85
CA PRO A 5 8.66 -4.77 -11.92
C PRO A 5 8.78 -6.31 -12.02
N LEU A 6 7.72 -7.04 -11.68
CA LEU A 6 7.68 -8.51 -11.73
C LEU A 6 6.98 -9.08 -12.98
N TYR A 7 6.55 -8.23 -13.93
CA TYR A 7 5.82 -8.67 -15.12
C TYR A 7 6.51 -9.83 -15.87
N GLU A 8 7.82 -9.73 -16.13
CA GLU A 8 8.55 -10.78 -16.85
C GLU A 8 8.62 -12.09 -16.05
N LYS A 9 8.56 -12.03 -14.72
CA LYS A 9 8.44 -13.24 -13.87
C LYS A 9 7.07 -13.88 -14.02
N HIS A 10 6.01 -13.08 -14.09
CA HIS A 10 4.65 -13.60 -14.29
C HIS A 10 4.52 -14.33 -15.62
N VAL A 11 5.07 -13.75 -16.69
CA VAL A 11 5.10 -14.38 -18.02
C VAL A 11 5.90 -15.69 -17.97
N ALA A 12 7.09 -15.68 -17.36
CA ALA A 12 7.92 -16.88 -17.23
C ALA A 12 7.25 -18.01 -16.42
N LEU A 13 6.36 -17.66 -15.49
CA LEU A 13 5.56 -18.61 -14.71
C LEU A 13 4.26 -19.03 -15.43
N ASN A 14 4.08 -18.66 -16.70
CA ASN A 14 2.88 -18.93 -17.50
C ASN A 14 1.58 -18.40 -16.88
N ALA A 15 1.66 -17.27 -16.16
CA ALA A 15 0.48 -16.65 -15.59
C ALA A 15 -0.49 -16.18 -16.69
N LYS A 16 -1.79 -16.27 -16.43
CA LYS A 16 -2.81 -15.64 -17.24
C LYS A 16 -2.82 -14.14 -16.94
N ILE A 17 -2.32 -13.34 -17.88
CA ILE A 17 -2.28 -11.88 -17.74
C ILE A 17 -3.60 -11.27 -18.23
N ILE A 18 -4.14 -10.32 -17.47
CA ILE A 18 -5.33 -9.52 -17.82
C ILE A 18 -5.04 -8.02 -17.68
N ASP A 19 -5.94 -7.20 -18.24
CA ASP A 19 -6.01 -5.77 -17.92
C ASP A 19 -6.78 -5.60 -16.59
N PHE A 20 -6.08 -5.11 -15.57
CA PHE A 20 -6.65 -4.73 -14.29
C PHE A 20 -6.33 -3.26 -14.02
N GLY A 21 -7.30 -2.39 -14.28
CA GLY A 21 -7.15 -0.95 -14.03
C GLY A 21 -6.04 -0.29 -14.85
N GLY A 22 -5.79 -0.77 -16.07
CA GLY A 22 -4.71 -0.30 -16.93
C GLY A 22 -3.37 -0.98 -16.68
N TRP A 23 -3.28 -1.92 -15.74
CA TRP A 23 -2.09 -2.72 -15.44
C TRP A 23 -2.20 -4.14 -16.01
N ALA A 24 -1.08 -4.66 -16.51
CA ALA A 24 -0.97 -6.05 -16.97
C ALA A 24 -0.67 -6.94 -15.76
N MET A 25 -1.72 -7.54 -15.17
CA MET A 25 -1.63 -8.28 -13.92
C MET A 25 -1.91 -9.78 -14.10
N PRO A 26 -1.22 -10.66 -13.37
CA PRO A 26 -1.51 -12.09 -13.33
C PRO A 26 -2.81 -12.36 -12.55
N VAL A 27 -3.87 -12.81 -13.23
CA VAL A 27 -5.13 -13.19 -12.55
C VAL A 27 -5.09 -14.59 -11.93
N GLN A 28 -4.24 -15.47 -12.48
CA GLN A 28 -3.95 -16.81 -11.96
C GLN A 28 -2.69 -17.37 -12.63
N TYR A 29 -1.99 -18.27 -11.93
CA TYR A 29 -0.85 -19.04 -12.43
C TYR A 29 -1.22 -20.49 -12.68
N THR A 30 -2.07 -21.05 -11.82
CA THR A 30 -2.53 -22.44 -11.92
C THR A 30 -4.05 -22.44 -12.04
N ASN A 31 -4.72 -22.25 -10.91
CA ASN A 31 -6.17 -22.22 -10.76
C ASN A 31 -6.49 -21.33 -9.55
N VAL A 32 -7.45 -20.43 -9.72
CA VAL A 32 -7.89 -19.49 -8.66
C VAL A 32 -8.30 -20.24 -7.38
N ILE A 33 -8.95 -21.40 -7.50
CA ILE A 33 -9.37 -22.20 -6.34
C ILE A 33 -8.15 -22.76 -5.60
N ASP A 34 -7.14 -23.23 -6.32
CA ASP A 34 -5.96 -23.83 -5.72
C ASP A 34 -5.05 -22.76 -5.08
N GLU A 35 -4.93 -21.59 -5.70
CA GLU A 35 -4.24 -20.42 -5.13
C GLU A 35 -4.96 -19.90 -3.87
N HIS A 36 -6.30 -19.85 -3.90
CA HIS A 36 -7.10 -19.53 -2.72
C HIS A 36 -6.89 -20.53 -1.58
N ARG A 37 -6.97 -21.83 -1.87
CA ARG A 37 -6.73 -22.90 -0.89
C ARG A 37 -5.30 -22.86 -0.34
N THR A 38 -4.32 -22.56 -1.18
CA THR A 38 -2.92 -22.38 -0.78
C THR A 38 -2.79 -21.22 0.20
N THR A 39 -3.43 -20.07 -0.10
CA THR A 39 -3.47 -18.92 0.82
C THR A 39 -4.10 -19.29 2.16
N ARG A 40 -5.18 -20.08 2.17
CA ARG A 40 -5.89 -20.48 3.39
C ARG A 40 -5.13 -21.48 4.26
N ASN A 41 -4.40 -22.41 3.64
CA ASN A 41 -3.78 -23.54 4.35
C ASN A 41 -2.26 -23.40 4.52
N ALA A 42 -1.60 -22.56 3.73
CA ALA A 42 -0.15 -22.38 3.73
C ALA A 42 0.21 -20.89 3.61
N ALA A 43 0.73 -20.45 2.47
CA ALA A 43 0.95 -19.03 2.17
C ALA A 43 0.94 -18.80 0.66
N ALA A 44 0.51 -17.61 0.23
CA ALA A 44 0.60 -17.14 -1.14
C ALA A 44 1.22 -15.74 -1.18
N LEU A 45 2.01 -15.50 -2.23
CA LEU A 45 2.65 -14.21 -2.50
C LEU A 45 1.92 -13.53 -3.65
N PHE A 46 1.46 -12.30 -3.41
CA PHE A 46 0.74 -11.49 -4.38
C PHE A 46 1.62 -10.32 -4.81
N ASP A 47 1.71 -10.08 -6.11
CA ASP A 47 2.25 -8.85 -6.67
C ASP A 47 1.18 -7.77 -6.64
N ILE A 48 1.35 -6.79 -5.74
CA ILE A 48 0.44 -5.65 -5.61
C ILE A 48 1.14 -4.32 -5.92
N CYS A 49 2.21 -4.35 -6.73
CA CYS A 49 2.93 -3.14 -7.17
C CYS A 49 2.07 -2.18 -8.02
N HIS A 50 0.87 -2.61 -8.43
CA HIS A 50 -0.09 -1.78 -9.16
C HIS A 50 -0.87 -0.83 -8.25
N MET A 51 -0.90 -1.09 -6.93
CA MET A 51 -1.49 -0.16 -5.95
C MET A 51 -0.71 1.15 -5.92
N GLY A 52 -1.42 2.25 -5.68
CA GLY A 52 -0.81 3.56 -5.60
C GLY A 52 -0.03 3.77 -4.31
N GLU A 53 1.08 4.48 -4.40
CA GLU A 53 1.89 4.91 -3.24
C GLU A 53 2.09 6.43 -3.31
N ILE A 54 1.46 7.17 -2.39
CA ILE A 54 1.55 8.64 -2.32
C ILE A 54 2.23 9.04 -1.02
N VAL A 55 3.32 9.80 -1.12
CA VAL A 55 4.06 10.33 0.02
C VAL A 55 3.56 11.73 0.34
N VAL A 56 3.20 11.96 1.61
CA VAL A 56 2.84 13.29 2.11
C VAL A 56 3.80 13.69 3.23
N LYS A 57 4.57 14.77 3.03
CA LYS A 57 5.63 15.21 3.96
C LYS A 57 5.58 16.70 4.24
N GLY A 58 5.86 17.10 5.48
CA GLY A 58 6.02 18.49 5.89
C GLY A 58 5.16 18.87 7.11
N PRO A 59 5.37 20.07 7.66
CA PRO A 59 4.81 20.48 8.95
C PRO A 59 3.28 20.40 9.01
N GLN A 60 2.58 20.63 7.90
CA GLN A 60 1.11 20.57 7.82
C GLN A 60 0.60 19.31 7.10
N ALA A 61 1.42 18.25 6.99
CA ALA A 61 0.98 16.98 6.42
C ALA A 61 -0.19 16.37 7.21
N PHE A 62 -0.18 16.49 8.55
CA PHE A 62 -1.29 16.06 9.39
C PHE A 62 -2.58 16.83 9.07
N ASP A 63 -2.53 18.15 9.03
CA ASP A 63 -3.71 19.00 8.83
C ASP A 63 -4.34 18.76 7.45
N LEU A 64 -3.50 18.64 6.41
CA LEU A 64 -3.94 18.29 5.06
C LEU A 64 -4.69 16.95 5.05
N LEU A 65 -4.07 15.90 5.61
CA LEU A 65 -4.68 14.57 5.62
C LEU A 65 -5.94 14.52 6.50
N GLN A 66 -5.94 15.25 7.62
CA GLN A 66 -7.10 15.31 8.50
C GLN A 66 -8.28 16.04 7.86
N TYR A 67 -8.02 17.01 6.98
CA TYR A 67 -9.02 17.70 6.17
C TYR A 67 -9.54 16.80 5.04
N ALA A 68 -8.64 16.10 4.34
CA ALA A 68 -8.98 15.30 3.16
C ALA A 68 -9.70 13.98 3.50
N LEU A 69 -9.42 13.38 4.65
CA LEU A 69 -9.79 12.00 4.97
C LEU A 69 -10.86 11.91 6.07
N THR A 70 -11.70 10.89 5.98
CA THR A 70 -12.79 10.66 6.94
C THR A 70 -12.32 10.15 8.31
N ARG A 71 -11.19 9.46 8.37
CA ARG A 71 -10.68 8.87 9.60
C ARG A 71 -9.93 9.92 10.43
N ASN A 72 -10.22 9.99 11.73
CA ASN A 72 -9.43 10.80 12.66
C ASN A 72 -8.01 10.20 12.83
N LEU A 73 -6.99 10.98 12.50
CA LEU A 73 -5.57 10.64 12.56
C LEU A 73 -4.87 11.15 13.83
N GLN A 74 -5.48 12.03 14.63
CA GLN A 74 -4.85 12.75 15.76
C GLN A 74 -4.07 11.85 16.74
N ASN A 75 -4.61 10.66 17.04
CA ASN A 75 -4.00 9.70 17.97
C ASN A 75 -3.22 8.57 17.26
N GLN A 76 -2.98 8.69 15.95
CA GLN A 76 -2.14 7.73 15.23
C GLN A 76 -0.68 7.94 15.64
N LYS A 77 -0.01 6.86 16.03
CA LYS A 77 1.40 6.85 16.40
C LYS A 77 2.27 6.42 15.22
N ASN A 78 3.55 6.76 15.25
CA ASN A 78 4.51 6.29 14.25
C ASN A 78 4.51 4.75 14.20
N GLY A 79 4.63 4.18 13.01
CA GLY A 79 4.52 2.73 12.79
C GLY A 79 3.08 2.21 12.80
N GLN A 80 2.06 3.06 12.84
CA GLN A 80 0.66 2.64 12.75
C GLN A 80 0.06 2.92 11.38
N ILE A 81 -0.92 2.10 11.02
CA ILE A 81 -1.73 2.20 9.81
C ILE A 81 -3.16 2.52 10.23
N LYS A 82 -3.88 3.30 9.42
CA LYS A 82 -5.34 3.48 9.53
C LYS A 82 -6.00 3.38 8.17
N LEU A 83 -7.10 2.64 8.08
CA LEU A 83 -8.01 2.69 6.94
C LEU A 83 -8.87 3.95 7.02
N SER A 84 -9.04 4.62 5.88
CA SER A 84 -9.87 5.80 5.70
C SER A 84 -10.52 5.81 4.32
N ALA A 85 -11.47 6.71 4.10
CA ALA A 85 -11.94 7.09 2.77
C ALA A 85 -11.49 8.51 2.42
N LEU A 86 -11.26 8.76 1.14
CA LEU A 86 -11.08 10.08 0.53
C LEU A 86 -12.39 10.50 -0.14
N LEU A 87 -12.83 11.74 0.10
CA LEU A 87 -14.15 12.21 -0.36
C LEU A 87 -14.07 13.38 -1.35
N THR A 88 -15.10 13.49 -2.17
CA THR A 88 -15.46 14.71 -2.92
C THR A 88 -16.03 15.76 -1.96
N ASP A 89 -16.19 17.00 -2.44
CA ASP A 89 -16.74 18.11 -1.64
C ASP A 89 -18.20 17.90 -1.23
N ASP A 90 -18.97 17.12 -1.99
CA ASP A 90 -20.35 16.73 -1.71
C ASP A 90 -20.46 15.42 -0.91
N GLY A 91 -19.34 14.84 -0.47
CA GLY A 91 -19.30 13.66 0.41
C GLY A 91 -19.37 12.30 -0.29
N GLY A 92 -19.27 12.27 -1.62
CA GLY A 92 -19.09 11.04 -2.38
C GLY A 92 -17.71 10.40 -2.14
N ILE A 93 -17.64 9.07 -2.08
CA ILE A 93 -16.37 8.36 -1.90
C ILE A 93 -15.61 8.36 -3.23
N ILE A 94 -14.38 8.87 -3.19
CA ILE A 94 -13.42 8.78 -4.31
C ILE A 94 -12.68 7.45 -4.23
N ASP A 95 -12.11 7.13 -3.07
CA ASP A 95 -11.40 5.88 -2.81
C ASP A 95 -11.39 5.51 -1.33
N ASP A 96 -11.18 4.22 -1.04
CA ASP A 96 -10.71 3.76 0.26
C ASP A 96 -9.19 3.55 0.22
N LEU A 97 -8.49 4.00 1.27
CA LEU A 97 -7.03 3.99 1.31
C LEU A 97 -6.51 3.74 2.72
N THR A 98 -5.25 3.33 2.80
CA THR A 98 -4.56 3.16 4.09
C THR A 98 -3.50 4.23 4.30
N VAL A 99 -3.49 4.81 5.50
CA VAL A 99 -2.59 5.87 5.93
C VAL A 99 -1.54 5.29 6.86
N TYR A 100 -0.29 5.26 6.43
CA TYR A 100 0.88 4.87 7.22
C TYR A 100 1.47 6.13 7.85
N LYS A 101 1.58 6.17 9.18
CA LYS A 101 2.30 7.25 9.86
C LYS A 101 3.75 6.84 10.07
N VAL A 102 4.63 7.35 9.22
CA VAL A 102 6.07 7.04 9.25
C VAL A 102 6.77 7.88 10.32
N ALA A 103 6.54 9.19 10.30
CA ALA A 103 7.03 10.12 11.31
C ALA A 103 5.95 11.13 11.71
N SER A 104 6.32 12.13 12.51
CA SER A 104 5.46 13.25 12.91
C SER A 104 4.80 13.92 11.70
N ASP A 105 5.58 14.15 10.67
CA ASP A 105 5.35 14.97 9.49
C ASP A 105 5.58 14.18 8.19
N PHE A 106 5.56 12.85 8.26
CA PHE A 106 5.73 11.97 7.11
C PHE A 106 4.70 10.84 7.15
N TYR A 107 3.87 10.82 6.11
CA TYR A 107 2.86 9.81 5.87
C TYR A 107 3.05 9.17 4.49
N VAL A 108 2.62 7.92 4.37
CA VAL A 108 2.47 7.20 3.10
C VAL A 108 1.02 6.77 2.98
N LEU A 109 0.41 7.05 1.84
CA LEU A 109 -0.93 6.60 1.49
C LEU A 109 -0.82 5.48 0.48
N VAL A 110 -1.48 4.37 0.77
CA VAL A 110 -1.64 3.26 -0.19
C VAL A 110 -3.05 3.31 -0.72
N THR A 111 -3.21 3.51 -2.02
CA THR A 111 -4.50 3.70 -2.70
C THR A 111 -4.78 2.55 -3.68
N ASN A 112 -6.02 2.45 -4.17
CA ASN A 112 -6.33 1.52 -5.23
C ASN A 112 -5.67 1.93 -6.56
N ALA A 113 -5.43 0.94 -7.43
CA ALA A 113 -4.70 1.15 -8.67
C ALA A 113 -5.41 2.07 -9.67
N THR A 114 -6.73 1.97 -9.76
CA THR A 114 -7.57 2.72 -10.71
C THR A 114 -7.82 4.17 -10.28
N THR A 115 -7.68 4.45 -8.99
CA THR A 115 -8.01 5.74 -8.36
C THR A 115 -6.78 6.56 -8.00
N CYS A 116 -5.60 5.93 -7.88
CA CYS A 116 -4.35 6.56 -7.46
C CYS A 116 -4.10 7.96 -8.06
N GLU A 117 -4.27 8.12 -9.38
CA GLU A 117 -4.06 9.43 -10.03
C GLU A 117 -5.08 10.47 -9.57
N LYS A 118 -6.36 10.09 -9.43
CA LYS A 118 -7.41 10.97 -8.94
C LYS A 118 -7.20 11.32 -7.46
N ASP A 119 -6.76 10.36 -6.67
CA ASP A 119 -6.50 10.56 -5.24
C ASP A 119 -5.35 11.54 -5.04
N TRP A 120 -4.26 11.35 -5.77
CA TRP A 120 -3.11 12.24 -5.78
C TRP A 120 -3.50 13.66 -6.20
N GLN A 121 -4.22 13.81 -7.31
CA GLN A 121 -4.69 15.11 -7.80
C GLN A 121 -5.61 15.79 -6.79
N ARG A 122 -6.52 15.06 -6.15
CA ARG A 122 -7.43 15.60 -5.14
C ARG A 122 -6.67 16.13 -3.93
N ILE A 123 -5.69 15.38 -3.42
CA ILE A 123 -4.89 15.79 -2.26
C ILE A 123 -4.01 17.01 -2.61
N CYS A 124 -3.43 17.04 -3.82
CA CYS A 124 -2.70 18.20 -4.33
C CYS A 124 -3.59 19.45 -4.44
N ALA A 125 -4.80 19.30 -4.99
CA ALA A 125 -5.74 20.41 -5.12
C ALA A 125 -6.17 20.96 -3.75
N LEU A 126 -6.45 20.09 -2.78
CA LEU A 126 -6.77 20.50 -1.41
C LEU A 126 -5.60 21.20 -0.71
N ARG A 127 -4.38 20.70 -0.92
CA ARG A 127 -3.16 21.34 -0.42
C ARG A 127 -3.01 22.76 -0.95
N GLU A 128 -3.19 22.95 -2.25
CA GLU A 128 -3.04 24.26 -2.91
C GLU A 128 -4.16 25.23 -2.51
N ASP A 129 -5.42 24.80 -2.54
CA ASP A 129 -6.59 25.62 -2.18
C ASP A 129 -6.54 26.12 -0.73
N LYS A 130 -6.09 25.26 0.20
CA LYS A 130 -6.00 25.59 1.62
C LYS A 130 -4.66 26.13 2.07
N GLY A 131 -3.65 26.13 1.19
CA GLY A 131 -2.31 26.64 1.50
C GLY A 131 -1.57 25.81 2.55
N PHE A 132 -1.75 24.49 2.58
CA PHE A 132 -1.06 23.62 3.54
C PHE A 132 0.43 23.47 3.18
N GLU A 133 1.32 23.82 4.13
CA GLU A 133 2.77 23.64 4.05
C GLU A 133 3.16 22.15 4.16
N SER A 134 3.09 21.48 3.02
CA SER A 134 3.49 20.09 2.84
C SER A 134 3.93 19.84 1.39
N THR A 135 4.38 18.62 1.10
CA THR A 135 4.68 18.09 -0.22
C THR A 135 3.85 16.81 -0.40
N VAL A 136 3.38 16.57 -1.63
CA VAL A 136 2.55 15.42 -1.99
C VAL A 136 3.14 14.83 -3.28
N GLU A 137 3.79 13.67 -3.18
CA GLU A 137 4.48 13.02 -4.31
C GLU A 137 3.86 11.65 -4.60
N ASN A 138 3.50 11.38 -5.86
CA ASN A 138 3.18 10.04 -6.30
C ASN A 138 4.48 9.26 -6.58
N VAL A 139 4.76 8.23 -5.78
CA VAL A 139 5.96 7.40 -5.88
C VAL A 139 5.66 5.96 -6.32
N THR A 140 4.47 5.71 -6.86
CA THR A 140 3.99 4.37 -7.27
C THR A 140 5.00 3.64 -8.15
N GLU A 141 5.59 4.31 -9.15
CA GLU A 141 6.55 3.68 -10.07
C GLU A 141 7.94 3.41 -9.46
N LYS A 142 8.20 3.92 -8.25
CA LYS A 142 9.48 3.79 -7.53
C LYS A 142 9.43 2.73 -6.42
N VAL A 143 8.25 2.20 -6.10
CA VAL A 143 8.03 1.31 -4.96
C VAL A 143 7.52 -0.04 -5.43
N GLY A 144 8.21 -1.11 -5.02
CA GLY A 144 7.70 -2.47 -5.13
C GLY A 144 6.87 -2.83 -3.90
N LYS A 145 5.73 -3.50 -4.11
CA LYS A 145 4.81 -3.89 -3.05
C LYS A 145 4.35 -5.33 -3.24
N LEU A 146 4.53 -6.14 -2.20
CA LEU A 146 4.20 -7.56 -2.21
C LEU A 146 3.42 -7.90 -0.94
N ASP A 147 2.39 -8.71 -1.10
CA ASP A 147 1.60 -9.24 0.01
C ASP A 147 1.88 -10.73 0.16
N LEU A 148 2.42 -11.12 1.32
CA LEU A 148 2.57 -12.52 1.69
C LEU A 148 1.49 -12.89 2.71
N GLN A 149 0.51 -13.67 2.26
CA GLN A 149 -0.71 -13.94 3.03
C GLN A 149 -0.88 -15.43 3.32
N GLY A 150 -1.39 -15.77 4.50
CA GLY A 150 -1.70 -17.14 4.93
C GLY A 150 -1.06 -17.54 6.27
N PRO A 151 -1.48 -18.67 6.87
CA PRO A 151 -1.01 -19.10 8.20
C PRO A 151 0.52 -19.31 8.28
N SER A 152 1.18 -19.62 7.16
CA SER A 152 2.64 -19.81 7.10
C SER A 152 3.41 -18.53 6.74
N ALA A 153 2.72 -17.42 6.42
CA ALA A 153 3.35 -16.19 5.91
C ALA A 153 4.41 -15.62 6.85
N GLN A 154 4.10 -15.51 8.14
CA GLN A 154 5.05 -14.99 9.12
C GLN A 154 6.30 -15.87 9.23
N ALA A 155 6.13 -17.20 9.26
CA ALA A 155 7.25 -18.13 9.37
C ALA A 155 8.19 -17.99 8.16
N ILE A 156 7.63 -17.88 6.95
CA ILE A 156 8.39 -17.66 5.72
C ILE A 156 9.11 -16.29 5.76
N LEU A 157 8.40 -15.20 6.07
CA LEU A 157 9.02 -13.87 6.07
C LEU A 157 10.10 -13.72 7.14
N SER A 158 9.97 -14.43 8.27
CA SER A 158 10.97 -14.45 9.34
C SER A 158 12.32 -15.03 8.88
N THR A 159 12.36 -15.87 7.83
CA THR A 159 13.63 -16.35 7.28
C THR A 159 14.36 -15.30 6.44
N LEU A 160 13.68 -14.18 6.11
CA LEU A 160 14.21 -13.13 5.25
C LEU A 160 14.62 -11.87 6.02
N THR A 161 14.30 -11.76 7.30
CA THR A 161 14.64 -10.60 8.13
C THR A 161 15.18 -11.03 9.50
N GLY A 162 16.08 -10.24 10.07
CA GLY A 162 16.55 -10.43 11.45
C GLY A 162 15.60 -9.86 12.52
N TYR A 163 14.52 -9.18 12.10
CA TYR A 163 13.55 -8.59 13.02
C TYR A 163 12.52 -9.62 13.48
N ASP A 164 12.22 -9.66 14.78
CA ASP A 164 11.18 -10.53 15.32
C ASP A 164 9.78 -9.98 14.98
N LEU A 165 9.15 -10.58 13.97
CA LEU A 165 7.84 -10.19 13.44
C LEU A 165 6.69 -10.34 14.44
N ASN A 166 6.87 -11.08 15.55
CA ASN A 166 5.86 -11.14 16.62
C ASN A 166 5.60 -9.76 17.24
N ASN A 167 6.56 -8.85 17.15
CA ASN A 167 6.45 -7.49 17.69
C ASN A 167 5.62 -6.54 16.81
N ILE A 168 5.20 -6.97 15.61
CA ILE A 168 4.36 -6.16 14.73
C ILE A 168 2.89 -6.47 15.02
N ARG A 169 2.15 -5.53 15.61
CA ARG A 169 0.70 -5.71 15.82
C ARG A 169 -0.06 -5.55 14.51
N TYR A 170 -1.30 -6.04 14.45
CA TYR A 170 -2.19 -5.79 13.31
C TYR A 170 -2.31 -4.28 13.04
N TYR A 171 -2.29 -3.88 11.77
CA TYR A 171 -2.28 -2.47 11.33
C TYR A 171 -1.09 -1.67 11.92
N HIS A 172 0.04 -2.33 12.14
CA HIS A 172 1.32 -1.69 12.43
C HIS A 172 2.37 -2.14 11.41
N PHE A 173 3.45 -1.36 11.31
CA PHE A 173 4.58 -1.65 10.46
C PHE A 173 5.91 -1.27 11.11
N VAL A 174 6.98 -1.79 10.55
CA VAL A 174 8.36 -1.47 10.94
C VAL A 174 9.23 -1.28 9.69
N GLU A 175 10.22 -0.40 9.80
CA GLU A 175 11.29 -0.25 8.80
C GLU A 175 12.46 -1.17 9.18
N VAL A 176 12.73 -2.16 8.33
CA VAL A 176 13.74 -3.19 8.57
C VAL A 176 14.48 -3.55 7.27
N ARG A 177 15.54 -4.35 7.38
CA ARG A 177 16.10 -5.04 6.21
C ARG A 177 15.45 -6.40 6.04
N ALA A 178 14.95 -6.69 4.85
CA ALA A 178 14.42 -7.99 4.45
C ALA A 178 15.02 -8.41 3.11
N ALA A 179 15.50 -9.65 2.99
CA ALA A 179 16.21 -10.16 1.82
C ALA A 179 17.35 -9.23 1.33
N ASN A 180 18.07 -8.60 2.27
CA ASN A 180 19.12 -7.60 2.03
C ASN A 180 18.65 -6.25 1.44
N HIS A 181 17.35 -5.97 1.35
CA HIS A 181 16.79 -4.68 0.93
C HIS A 181 16.20 -3.92 2.12
N SER A 182 16.28 -2.58 2.10
CA SER A 182 15.50 -1.75 3.03
C SER A 182 14.02 -1.89 2.67
N SER A 183 13.17 -2.16 3.66
CA SER A 183 11.76 -2.47 3.44
C SER A 183 10.91 -1.99 4.61
N ILE A 184 9.67 -1.62 4.30
CA ILE A 184 8.60 -1.53 5.29
C ILE A 184 7.91 -2.89 5.32
N ILE A 185 7.82 -3.49 6.50
CA ILE A 185 6.98 -4.68 6.73
C ILE A 185 5.79 -4.26 7.58
N SER A 186 4.59 -4.38 7.02
CA SER A 186 3.32 -4.19 7.73
C SER A 186 2.62 -5.52 8.00
N ARG A 187 1.88 -5.59 9.12
CA ARG A 187 0.91 -6.66 9.36
C ARG A 187 -0.47 -6.17 8.91
N SER A 188 -0.72 -6.31 7.62
CA SER A 188 -1.95 -5.97 6.89
C SER A 188 -2.23 -7.02 5.81
N GLY A 189 -3.47 -7.11 5.35
CA GLY A 189 -3.92 -8.08 4.35
C GLY A 189 -5.39 -8.37 4.46
#